data_AF-A0A7S2N489-F1
#
_entry.id   AF-A0A7S2N489-F1
#
_cell.length_a   1.000
_cell.length_b   1.000
_cell.length_c   1.000
_cell.angle_alpha   90.00
_cell.angle_beta   90.00
_cell.angle_gamma   90.00
#
_symmetry.space_group_name_H-M   'P 1'
#
loop_
_entity.id
_entity.type
_entity.pdbx_description
1 polymer ?
#
loop_
_entity_poly.entity_id
_entity_poly.type
_entity_poly.pdbx_seq_one_letter_code
_entity_poly.pdbx_strand_id
1 'polypeptide(L)'
;FGPMEGCAEGIRRVLARDWVGLSRVMQEVRFVPTPLLKVVQKPGEKLSANRNSTLVECGRAEFAEALQQQMEQEQGGTSRFGAMATALKKMSNRYVMLTPPYIALLCRTFITLEGLLGDDPEMAEEFNIYEA
;
A
#
# COMPACT_ATOMS: atom_id res chain seq x y z
N PHE A 1 17.48 0.67 6.27
CA PHE A 1 17.02 -0.61 5.70
C PHE A 1 17.22 -0.59 4.21
N GLY A 2 17.70 -1.69 3.65
CA GLY A 2 17.63 -1.92 2.22
C GLY A 2 16.16 -1.95 1.75
N PRO A 3 15.90 -1.67 0.46
CA PRO A 3 14.55 -1.63 -0.08
C PRO A 3 13.77 -2.94 0.11
N MET A 4 14.45 -4.09 0.05
CA MET A 4 13.86 -5.42 0.27
C MET A 4 13.42 -5.65 1.72
N GLU A 5 14.27 -5.27 2.68
CA GLU A 5 13.98 -5.40 4.11
C GLU A 5 12.78 -4.55 4.51
N GLY A 6 12.70 -3.33 3.97
CA GLY A 6 11.57 -2.44 4.20
C GLY A 6 10.26 -2.97 3.61
N CYS A 7 10.29 -3.60 2.42
CA CYS A 7 9.11 -4.26 1.86
C CYS A 7 8.66 -5.46 2.71
N ALA A 8 9.59 -6.33 3.10
CA ALA A 8 9.29 -7.49 3.96
C ALA A 8 8.71 -7.05 5.31
N GLU A 9 9.32 -6.03 5.93
CA GLU A 9 8.82 -5.46 7.17
C GLU A 9 7.42 -4.85 6.99
N GLY A 10 7.16 -4.15 5.87
CA GLY A 10 5.83 -3.64 5.54
C GLY A 10 4.77 -4.75 5.50
N ILE A 11 5.07 -5.88 4.86
CA ILE A 11 4.17 -7.05 4.81
C ILE A 11 3.91 -7.59 6.22
N ARG A 12 4.95 -7.75 7.06
CA ARG A 12 4.78 -8.19 8.46
C ARG A 12 3.84 -7.28 9.24
N ARG A 13 3.94 -5.97 9.06
CA ARG A 13 3.06 -4.99 9.72
C ARG A 13 1.61 -5.13 9.26
N VAL A 14 1.37 -5.41 7.97
CA VAL A 14 0.02 -5.70 7.45
C VAL A 14 -0.55 -6.96 8.11
N LEU A 15 0.23 -8.05 8.16
CA LEU A 15 -0.20 -9.31 8.79
C LEU A 15 -0.48 -9.14 10.29
N ALA A 16 0.34 -8.37 10.99
CA ALA A 16 0.16 -8.02 12.40
C ALA A 16 -0.94 -6.96 12.65
N ARG A 17 -1.56 -6.41 11.59
CA ARG A 17 -2.51 -5.29 11.66
C ARG A 17 -1.96 -4.05 12.38
N ASP A 18 -0.65 -3.85 12.32
CA ASP A 18 0.04 -2.69 12.89
C ASP A 18 0.11 -1.56 11.85
N TRP A 19 -0.99 -0.83 11.70
CA TRP A 19 -1.13 0.23 10.70
C TRP A 19 -0.25 1.45 10.98
N VAL A 20 0.01 1.72 12.27
CA VAL A 20 0.91 2.81 12.68
C VAL A 20 2.35 2.44 12.32
N GLY A 21 2.79 1.22 12.64
CA GLY A 21 4.09 0.70 12.22
C GLY A 21 4.22 0.64 10.70
N LEU A 22 3.18 0.21 9.98
CA LEU A 22 3.16 0.20 8.51
C LEU A 22 3.40 1.60 7.94
N SER A 23 2.70 2.63 8.42
CA SER A 23 2.89 4.01 7.96
C SER A 23 4.32 4.52 8.15
N ARG A 24 5.00 4.06 9.22
CA ARG A 24 6.39 4.40 9.49
C ARG A 24 7.30 3.75 8.46
N VAL A 25 7.12 2.45 8.23
CA VAL A 25 7.88 1.70 7.22
C VAL A 25 7.69 2.32 5.84
N MET A 26 6.46 2.71 5.47
CA MET A 26 6.17 3.36 4.19
C MET A 26 6.95 4.68 4.00
N GLN A 27 7.20 5.44 5.07
CA GLN A 27 8.07 6.63 5.00
C GLN A 27 9.56 6.26 4.90
N GLU A 28 10.00 5.25 5.64
CA GLU A 28 11.39 4.77 5.62
C GLU A 28 11.79 4.27 4.23
N VAL A 29 10.87 3.58 3.52
CA VAL A 29 11.06 3.16 2.12
C VAL A 29 10.68 4.25 1.09
N ARG A 30 10.36 5.47 1.53
CA ARG A 30 9.95 6.57 0.64
C ARG A 30 8.77 6.23 -0.26
N PHE A 31 7.89 5.32 0.16
CA PHE A 31 6.64 5.05 -0.53
C PHE A 31 5.63 6.19 -0.34
N VAL A 32 5.71 6.88 0.80
CA VAL A 32 5.00 8.12 1.12
C VAL A 32 5.97 9.21 1.57
N PRO A 33 5.63 10.51 1.45
CA PRO A 33 6.52 11.60 1.84
C PRO A 33 6.68 11.73 3.36
N THR A 34 7.71 12.47 3.76
CA THR A 34 7.89 12.98 5.11
C THR A 34 7.96 14.50 5.02
N PRO A 35 6.99 15.27 5.57
CA PRO A 35 5.81 14.83 6.31
C PRO A 35 4.76 14.09 5.44
N LEU A 36 3.82 13.39 6.07
CA LEU A 36 2.70 12.75 5.36
C LEU A 36 1.77 13.84 4.80
N LEU A 37 1.33 13.67 3.56
CA LEU A 37 0.51 14.66 2.86
C LEU A 37 -0.81 14.05 2.40
N LYS A 38 -1.90 14.76 2.67
CA LYS A 38 -3.24 14.49 2.16
C LYS A 38 -3.65 15.51 1.11
N VAL A 39 -4.47 15.03 0.18
CA VAL A 39 -5.04 15.81 -0.91
C VAL A 39 -6.39 16.34 -0.44
N VAL A 40 -6.51 17.66 -0.24
CA VAL A 40 -7.76 18.31 0.14
C VAL A 40 -8.41 18.90 -1.11
N GLN A 41 -9.65 18.49 -1.38
CA GLN A 41 -10.48 19.06 -2.43
C GLN A 41 -11.17 20.32 -1.90
N LYS A 42 -11.24 21.37 -2.72
CA LYS A 42 -12.09 22.52 -2.42
C LYS A 42 -13.55 22.14 -2.70
N PRO A 43 -14.52 22.58 -1.87
CA PRO A 43 -15.94 22.30 -2.13
C PRO A 43 -16.36 22.86 -3.49
N GLY A 44 -16.86 21.99 -4.38
CA GLY A 44 -17.46 22.37 -5.67
C GLY A 44 -16.61 22.13 -6.92
N GLU A 45 -15.33 21.73 -6.81
CA GLU A 45 -14.53 21.35 -7.97
C GLU A 45 -14.72 19.86 -8.31
N LYS A 46 -15.19 19.57 -9.54
CA LYS A 46 -15.14 18.21 -10.11
C LYS A 46 -13.67 17.81 -10.30
N LEU A 47 -13.36 16.51 -10.22
CA LEU A 47 -12.03 15.96 -10.52
C LEU A 47 -11.57 16.39 -11.92
N SER A 48 -10.89 17.54 -11.98
CA SER A 48 -10.21 18.00 -13.17
C SER A 48 -8.82 17.38 -13.14
N ALA A 49 -8.36 16.90 -14.29
CA ALA A 49 -6.98 16.44 -14.48
C ALA A 49 -5.93 17.54 -14.17
N ASN A 50 -6.37 18.79 -13.97
CA ASN A 50 -5.55 19.90 -13.48
C ASN A 50 -5.52 19.98 -11.95
N ARG A 51 -4.31 19.82 -11.42
CA ARG A 51 -3.87 19.67 -10.02
C ARG A 51 -4.10 20.91 -9.13
N ASN A 52 -5.33 21.40 -8.99
CA ASN A 52 -5.64 22.47 -8.01
C ASN A 52 -5.95 21.94 -6.60
N SER A 53 -5.61 20.69 -6.30
CA SER A 53 -5.75 20.15 -4.96
C SER A 53 -4.71 20.76 -4.01
N THR A 54 -5.17 21.19 -2.84
CA THR A 54 -4.25 21.70 -1.80
C THR A 54 -3.67 20.51 -1.05
N LEU A 55 -2.35 20.44 -0.97
CA LEU A 55 -1.66 19.44 -0.15
C LEU A 55 -1.58 19.98 1.28
N VAL A 56 -2.07 19.18 2.23
CA VAL A 56 -2.03 19.51 3.65
C VAL A 56 -1.33 18.38 4.38
N GLU A 57 -0.55 18.70 5.40
CA GLU A 57 0.05 17.69 6.25
C GLU A 57 -1.04 16.91 7.01
N CYS A 58 -0.86 15.60 7.14
CA CYS A 58 -1.74 14.75 7.94
C CYS A 58 -0.99 14.02 9.04
N GLY A 59 -1.71 13.73 10.12
CA GLY A 59 -1.15 12.98 11.24
C GLY A 59 -0.92 11.51 10.87
N ARG A 60 0.07 10.88 11.51
CA ARG A 60 0.32 9.43 11.34
C ARG A 60 -0.89 8.59 11.72
N ALA A 61 -1.58 8.94 12.80
CA ALA A 61 -2.78 8.24 13.24
C ALA A 61 -3.91 8.30 12.20
N GLU A 62 -4.15 9.49 11.62
CA GLU A 62 -5.14 9.69 10.54
C GLU A 62 -4.80 8.83 9.31
N PHE A 63 -3.52 8.82 8.90
CA PHE A 63 -3.08 8.01 7.77
C PHE A 63 -3.17 6.50 8.05
N ALA A 64 -2.82 6.07 9.27
CA ALA A 64 -2.93 4.67 9.69
C ALA A 64 -4.39 4.19 9.72
N GLU A 65 -5.32 5.03 10.19
CA GLU A 65 -6.76 4.73 10.15
C GLU A 65 -7.25 4.59 8.70
N ALA A 66 -6.81 5.49 7.81
CA ALA A 66 -7.17 5.39 6.41
C ALA A 66 -6.58 4.14 5.71
N LEU A 67 -5.36 3.73 6.09
CA LEU A 67 -4.79 2.46 5.66
C LEU A 67 -5.64 1.28 6.11
N GLN A 68 -5.99 1.22 7.40
CA GLN A 68 -6.83 0.17 7.95
C GLN A 68 -8.15 0.06 7.19
N GLN A 69 -8.89 1.17 7.10
CA GLN A 69 -10.18 1.23 6.43
C GLN A 69 -10.08 0.75 4.99
N GLN A 70 -9.03 1.15 4.26
CA GLN A 70 -8.87 0.75 2.87
C GLN A 70 -8.51 -0.73 2.72
N MET A 71 -7.66 -1.27 3.60
CA MET A 71 -7.26 -2.67 3.59
C MET A 71 -8.42 -3.61 3.95
N GLU A 72 -9.25 -3.22 4.90
CA GLU A 72 -10.43 -4.00 5.33
C GLU A 72 -11.57 -3.98 4.29
N GLN A 73 -11.70 -2.88 3.53
CA GLN A 73 -12.67 -2.77 2.44
C GLN A 73 -12.31 -3.59 1.20
N GLU A 74 -11.03 -3.90 1.00
CA GLU A 74 -10.58 -4.70 -0.14
C GLU A 74 -10.65 -6.19 0.19
N GLN A 75 -11.38 -6.95 -0.63
CA GLN A 75 -11.47 -8.40 -0.42
C GLN A 75 -10.07 -9.04 -0.57
N GLY A 76 -9.58 -9.63 0.52
CA GLY A 76 -8.23 -10.20 0.58
C GLY A 76 -7.12 -9.16 0.75
N GLY A 77 -7.43 -7.88 1.04
CA GLY A 77 -6.43 -6.82 1.22
C GLY A 77 -5.40 -7.08 2.33
N THR A 78 -5.70 -8.00 3.24
CA THR A 78 -4.81 -8.44 4.33
C THR A 78 -4.20 -9.83 4.11
N SER A 79 -4.55 -10.52 3.02
CA SER A 79 -4.17 -11.92 2.78
C SER A 79 -3.60 -12.19 1.39
N ARG A 80 -3.72 -11.25 0.44
CA ARG A 80 -3.25 -11.35 -0.94
C ARG A 80 -2.51 -10.08 -1.35
N PHE A 81 -1.36 -10.24 -1.99
CA PHE A 81 -0.50 -9.10 -2.33
C PHE A 81 -1.15 -8.19 -3.37
N GLY A 82 -1.80 -8.76 -4.39
CA GLY A 82 -2.51 -8.00 -5.42
C GLY A 82 -3.67 -7.17 -4.87
N ALA A 83 -4.41 -7.70 -3.89
CA ALA A 83 -5.47 -6.98 -3.20
C ALA A 83 -4.89 -5.82 -2.37
N MET A 84 -3.80 -6.05 -1.63
CA MET A 84 -3.07 -5.00 -0.90
C MET A 84 -2.61 -3.87 -1.85
N ALA A 85 -2.01 -4.23 -3.00
CA ALA A 85 -1.57 -3.24 -3.98
C ALA A 85 -2.74 -2.41 -4.54
N THR A 86 -3.90 -3.03 -4.73
CA THR A 86 -5.13 -2.36 -5.17
C THR A 86 -5.65 -1.39 -4.11
N ALA A 87 -5.67 -1.79 -2.84
CA ALA A 87 -6.02 -0.94 -1.71
C ALA A 87 -5.10 0.30 -1.64
N LEU A 88 -3.78 0.10 -1.73
CA LEU A 88 -2.80 1.20 -1.74
C LEU A 88 -2.97 2.13 -2.94
N LYS A 89 -3.32 1.58 -4.12
CA LYS A 89 -3.63 2.40 -5.30
C LYS A 89 -4.86 3.27 -5.07
N LYS A 90 -5.92 2.76 -4.43
CA LYS A 90 -7.12 3.56 -4.10
C LYS A 90 -6.81 4.69 -3.12
N MET A 91 -5.84 4.50 -2.22
CA MET A 91 -5.36 5.54 -1.30
C MET A 91 -4.70 6.73 -2.01
N SER A 92 -4.12 6.55 -3.21
CA SER A 92 -3.45 7.65 -3.92
C SER A 92 -4.39 8.78 -4.36
N ASN A 93 -5.71 8.56 -4.30
CA ASN A 93 -6.71 9.60 -4.54
C ASN A 93 -6.82 10.61 -3.38
N ARG A 94 -6.47 10.19 -2.16
CA ARG A 94 -6.62 10.97 -0.92
C ARG A 94 -5.27 11.35 -0.30
N TYR A 95 -4.22 10.59 -0.58
CA TYR A 95 -2.89 10.77 0.01
C TYR A 95 -1.79 10.74 -1.05
N VAL A 96 -0.71 11.46 -0.79
CA VAL A 96 0.45 11.49 -1.68
C VAL A 96 1.21 10.16 -1.56
N MET A 97 1.28 9.43 -2.66
CA MET A 97 2.08 8.21 -2.81
C MET A 97 3.22 8.50 -3.79
N LEU A 98 4.46 8.33 -3.36
CA LEU A 98 5.65 8.61 -4.19
C LEU A 98 6.00 7.43 -5.11
N THR A 99 5.68 6.21 -4.70
CA THR A 99 5.90 4.94 -5.41
C THR A 99 7.23 4.91 -6.18
N PRO A 100 8.38 4.80 -5.49
CA PRO A 100 9.68 4.71 -6.14
C PRO A 100 9.74 3.57 -7.17
N PRO A 101 10.57 3.68 -8.23
CA PRO A 101 10.64 2.67 -9.30
C PRO A 101 10.91 1.25 -8.80
N TYR A 102 11.72 1.11 -7.74
CA TYR A 102 12.01 -0.20 -7.16
C TYR A 102 10.80 -0.81 -6.45
N ILE A 103 9.93 -0.01 -5.81
CA ILE A 103 8.67 -0.51 -5.23
C ILE A 103 7.74 -0.96 -6.34
N ALA A 104 7.64 -0.19 -7.43
CA ALA A 104 6.83 -0.57 -8.58
C ALA A 104 7.30 -1.89 -9.21
N LEU A 105 8.62 -2.08 -9.32
CA LEU A 105 9.22 -3.35 -9.78
C LEU A 105 8.84 -4.51 -8.86
N LEU A 106 9.04 -4.35 -7.55
CA LEU A 106 8.73 -5.39 -6.55
C LEU A 106 7.25 -5.75 -6.56
N CYS A 107 6.37 -4.75 -6.54
CA CYS A 107 4.93 -4.99 -6.60
C CYS A 107 4.54 -5.78 -7.85
N ARG A 108 5.12 -5.44 -9.01
CA ARG A 108 4.83 -6.14 -10.26
C ARG A 108 5.32 -7.59 -10.21
N THR A 109 6.52 -7.84 -9.67
CA THR A 109 7.04 -9.21 -9.49
C THR A 109 6.13 -10.05 -8.61
N PHE A 110 5.72 -9.56 -7.45
CA PHE A 110 4.83 -10.31 -6.54
C PHE A 110 3.45 -10.55 -7.15
N ILE A 111 2.87 -9.57 -7.84
CA ILE A 111 1.59 -9.75 -8.56
C ILE A 111 1.71 -10.81 -9.66
N THR A 112 2.81 -10.82 -10.41
CA THR A 112 3.04 -11.85 -11.43
C THR A 112 3.22 -13.25 -10.82
N LEU A 113 3.98 -13.37 -9.73
CA LEU A 113 4.15 -14.64 -9.02
C LEU A 113 2.83 -15.14 -8.42
N GLU A 114 2.02 -14.26 -7.84
CA GLU A 114 0.69 -14.58 -7.31
C GLU A 114 -0.26 -15.05 -8.43
N GLY A 115 -0.19 -14.44 -9.61
CA GLY A 115 -0.95 -14.90 -10.78
C GLY A 115 -0.53 -16.29 -11.27
N LEU A 116 0.78 -16.55 -11.36
CA LEU A 116 1.30 -17.87 -11.75
C LEU A 116 0.89 -18.97 -10.76
N LEU A 117 0.91 -18.69 -9.46
CA LEU A 117 0.42 -19.61 -8.43
C LEU A 117 -1.10 -19.83 -8.51
N GLY A 118 -1.86 -18.82 -8.91
CA GLY A 118 -3.31 -18.95 -9.13
C GLY A 118 -3.67 -19.84 -10.32
N ASP A 119 -2.79 -19.89 -11.33
CA ASP A 119 -2.95 -20.71 -12.53
C ASP A 119 -2.49 -22.17 -12.34
N ASP A 120 -1.77 -22.48 -11.25
CA ASP A 120 -1.26 -23.81 -10.90
C ASP A 120 -1.67 -24.20 -9.46
N PRO A 121 -2.85 -24.82 -9.28
CA PRO A 121 -3.39 -25.15 -7.96
C PRO A 121 -2.59 -26.22 -7.20
N GLU A 122 -1.82 -27.07 -7.89
CA GLU A 122 -0.96 -28.06 -7.24
C GLU A 122 0.26 -27.37 -6.58
N MET A 123 0.85 -26.38 -7.27
CA MET A 123 1.92 -25.55 -6.71
C MET A 123 1.43 -24.70 -5.53
N ALA A 124 0.19 -24.20 -5.59
CA ALA A 124 -0.38 -23.35 -4.54
C ALA A 124 -0.62 -24.10 -3.21
N GLU A 125 -0.92 -25.39 -3.23
CA GLU A 125 -1.07 -26.22 -2.02
C GLU A 125 0.27 -26.53 -1.34
N GLU A 126 1.36 -26.66 -2.11
CA GLU A 126 2.70 -26.94 -1.57
C GLU A 126 3.46 -25.69 -1.08
N PHE A 127 3.18 -24.50 -1.64
CA PHE A 127 3.87 -23.26 -1.33
C PHE A 127 2.99 -22.22 -0.61
N ASN A 128 2.77 -22.41 0.70
CA ASN A 128 2.13 -21.38 1.53
C ASN A 128 3.17 -20.36 2.04
N ILE A 129 3.43 -19.31 1.26
CA ILE A 129 4.38 -18.22 1.60
C ILE A 129 4.02 -17.44 2.88
N TYR A 130 2.85 -17.70 3.47
CA TYR A 130 2.35 -17.02 4.67
C TYR A 130 2.49 -17.84 5.97
N GLU A 131 2.92 -19.11 5.89
CA GLU A 131 3.09 -20.03 7.04
C GLU A 131 4.56 -20.30 7.44
N ALA A 132 5.53 -19.65 6.78
CA ALA A 132 6.96 -19.81 7.05
C ALA A 132 7.50 -18.92 8.18
#